data_AF-A0A9D7P3S3-F1
#
_entry.id   AF-A0A9D7P3S3-F1
#
_cell.length_a   1.000
_cell.length_b   1.000
_cell.length_c   1.000
_cell.angle_alpha   90.00
_cell.angle_beta   90.00
_cell.angle_gamma   90.00
#
_symmetry.space_group_name_H-M   'P 1'
#
loop_
_entity.id
_entity.type
_entity.pdbx_description
1 polymer ?
#
loop_
_entity_poly.entity_id
_entity_poly.type
_entity_poly.pdbx_seq_one_letter_code
_entity_poly.pdbx_strand_id
1 'polypeptide(L)'
;MRIIASLTTCLALAILFGYCQRNASTQTGGNNGQSDKIAISRSQNPMFAYGKAETEIDGNLAKAFLIAYDAFKNEDRIPLPKKQLENYVIEYRQDKSTYFVYFKAKTTPGENPQAGGETRLGVDVTYAVRKADFHVVARQFYK
;
A
#
# COMPACT_ATOMS: atom_id res chain seq x y z
N MET A 1 35.12 38.54 24.18
CA MET A 1 36.46 37.93 24.26
C MET A 1 36.46 36.94 25.43
N ARG A 2 36.71 35.65 25.13
CA ARG A 2 36.73 34.37 25.92
C ARG A 2 35.96 33.32 25.07
N ILE A 3 36.53 32.72 24.02
CA ILE A 3 37.61 31.71 23.83
C ILE A 3 37.25 30.30 24.35
N ILE A 4 37.45 29.29 23.47
CA ILE A 4 37.68 27.83 23.64
C ILE A 4 36.39 26.98 23.84
N ALA A 5 35.82 26.36 22.79
CA ALA A 5 36.22 25.13 22.09
C ALA A 5 36.06 23.84 22.94
N SER A 6 35.21 22.93 22.48
CA SER A 6 35.34 21.49 22.71
C SER A 6 34.56 20.76 21.62
N LEU A 7 35.29 20.51 20.54
CA LEU A 7 34.91 19.75 19.36
C LEU A 7 35.78 18.50 19.37
N THR A 8 35.31 17.42 19.99
CA THR A 8 36.08 16.16 19.98
C THR A 8 35.22 14.93 20.29
N THR A 9 35.35 13.94 19.41
CA THR A 9 35.31 12.49 19.68
C THR A 9 33.99 11.81 20.09
N CYS A 10 33.36 11.09 19.16
CA CYS A 10 33.66 9.67 18.97
C CYS A 10 32.82 9.05 17.84
N LEU A 11 33.51 8.86 16.71
CA LEU A 11 33.22 7.91 15.66
C LEU A 11 33.26 6.49 16.27
N ALA A 12 32.13 5.78 16.35
CA ALA A 12 32.15 4.37 16.76
C ALA A 12 31.06 3.55 16.07
N LEU A 13 31.54 2.68 15.19
CA LEU A 13 31.05 1.33 14.91
C LEU A 13 29.71 1.17 14.17
N ALA A 14 29.82 1.29 12.85
CA ALA A 14 29.11 0.42 11.93
C ALA A 14 29.62 -1.02 12.07
N ILE A 15 28.90 -1.88 12.80
CA ILE A 15 29.02 -3.34 12.68
C ILE A 15 27.63 -3.96 12.90
N LEU A 16 27.05 -4.46 11.81
CA LEU A 16 26.41 -5.78 11.69
C LEU A 16 25.62 -5.84 10.37
N PHE A 17 26.37 -5.82 9.27
CA PHE A 17 25.98 -6.58 8.08
C PHE A 17 26.06 -8.06 8.44
N GLY A 18 25.00 -8.82 8.21
CA GLY A 18 25.14 -10.27 8.23
C GLY A 18 23.85 -11.09 8.23
N TYR A 19 23.56 -11.66 7.05
CA TYR A 19 23.00 -13.01 6.85
C TYR A 19 21.50 -13.17 7.23
N CYS A 20 20.58 -13.74 6.43
CA CYS A 20 20.61 -14.86 5.48
C CYS A 20 19.53 -14.63 4.40
N GLN A 21 19.84 -14.75 3.10
CA GLN A 21 19.63 -15.96 2.27
C GLN A 21 18.16 -16.42 2.18
N ARG A 22 17.50 -16.14 1.04
CA ARG A 22 17.36 -17.05 -0.13
C ARG A 22 16.70 -18.38 0.22
N ASN A 23 15.40 -18.47 -0.06
CA ASN A 23 14.75 -19.73 -0.42
C ASN A 23 13.98 -19.49 -1.73
N ALA A 24 14.62 -19.86 -2.83
CA ALA A 24 13.97 -20.08 -4.12
C ALA A 24 13.95 -21.59 -4.33
N SER A 25 12.74 -22.16 -4.39
CA SER A 25 12.52 -23.55 -4.78
C SER A 25 11.44 -23.56 -5.85
N THR A 26 11.87 -23.69 -7.10
CA THR A 26 11.10 -24.11 -8.27
C THR A 26 10.97 -25.64 -8.31
N GLN A 27 9.77 -26.15 -8.62
CA GLN A 27 9.46 -27.42 -9.30
C GLN A 27 7.94 -27.40 -9.56
N THR A 28 7.37 -27.36 -10.77
CA THR A 28 7.53 -28.11 -12.04
C THR A 28 6.97 -29.54 -12.00
N GLY A 29 5.93 -29.79 -12.82
CA GLY A 29 5.38 -31.10 -13.21
C GLY A 29 3.91 -31.25 -12.81
N GLY A 30 2.95 -31.69 -13.65
CA GLY A 30 2.96 -32.19 -15.02
C GLY A 30 1.60 -32.87 -15.32
N ASN A 31 1.03 -32.54 -16.47
CA ASN A 31 0.10 -33.27 -17.34
C ASN A 31 -1.13 -34.09 -16.85
N ASN A 32 -2.26 -33.72 -17.48
CA ASN A 32 -3.24 -34.53 -18.21
C ASN A 32 -3.95 -35.69 -17.51
N GLY A 33 -5.21 -35.43 -17.15
CA GLY A 33 -6.28 -36.41 -17.06
C GLY A 33 -7.53 -35.89 -17.75
N GLN A 34 -7.67 -36.17 -19.04
CA GLN A 34 -8.88 -35.95 -19.83
C GLN A 34 -9.92 -37.00 -19.45
N SER A 35 -11.11 -36.56 -19.04
CA SER A 35 -12.31 -37.41 -19.06
C SER A 35 -13.53 -36.52 -19.29
N ASP A 36 -13.94 -36.46 -20.55
CA ASP A 36 -15.20 -35.87 -20.98
C ASP A 36 -16.37 -36.68 -20.41
N LYS A 37 -17.19 -36.04 -19.58
CA LYS A 37 -18.60 -36.40 -19.42
C LYS A 37 -19.45 -35.15 -19.56
N ILE A 38 -20.01 -35.03 -20.76
CA ILE A 38 -21.06 -34.08 -21.11
C ILE A 38 -22.30 -34.40 -20.25
N ALA A 39 -22.65 -33.50 -19.35
CA ALA A 39 -23.91 -33.49 -18.63
C ALA A 39 -24.60 -32.13 -18.84
N ILE A 40 -25.44 -32.11 -19.88
CA ILE A 40 -26.72 -31.41 -20.04
C ILE A 40 -26.90 -30.13 -19.19
N SER A 41 -26.97 -29.01 -19.93
CA SER A 41 -27.47 -27.69 -19.54
C SER A 41 -28.64 -27.72 -18.55
N ARG A 42 -28.35 -27.34 -17.31
CA ARG A 42 -29.32 -26.66 -16.45
C ARG A 42 -28.94 -25.19 -16.44
N SER A 43 -29.73 -24.39 -17.15
CA SER A 43 -29.75 -22.94 -17.06
C SER A 43 -29.93 -22.54 -15.60
N GLN A 44 -28.83 -22.21 -14.94
CA GLN A 44 -28.80 -21.49 -13.69
C GLN A 44 -28.28 -20.10 -14.05
N ASN A 45 -29.18 -19.13 -14.14
CA ASN A 45 -28.83 -17.72 -14.12
C ASN A 45 -27.82 -17.49 -12.97
N PRO A 46 -26.56 -17.11 -13.21
CA PRO A 46 -25.66 -16.70 -12.14
C PRO A 46 -25.94 -15.23 -11.83
N MET A 47 -27.18 -14.90 -11.47
CA MET A 47 -27.52 -13.60 -10.93
C MET A 47 -27.36 -13.71 -9.41
N PHE A 48 -26.28 -13.10 -8.92
CA PHE A 48 -25.96 -12.86 -7.51
C PHE A 48 -25.40 -14.04 -6.70
N ALA A 49 -24.23 -14.55 -7.12
CA ALA A 49 -23.25 -14.98 -6.12
C ALA A 49 -22.60 -13.74 -5.48
N TYR A 50 -23.37 -12.96 -4.71
CA TYR A 50 -22.85 -11.93 -3.80
C TYR A 50 -22.26 -12.63 -2.55
N GLY A 51 -21.31 -13.54 -2.78
CA GLY A 51 -20.47 -14.11 -1.74
C GLY A 51 -19.34 -13.15 -1.42
N LYS A 52 -19.67 -11.92 -1.00
CA LYS A 52 -18.69 -11.01 -0.42
C LYS A 52 -18.94 -11.05 1.07
N ALA A 53 -18.08 -11.77 1.81
CA ALA A 53 -18.02 -11.61 3.25
C ALA A 53 -17.93 -10.10 3.51
N GLU A 54 -19.00 -9.54 4.09
CA GLU A 54 -19.07 -8.16 4.53
C GLU A 54 -17.99 -8.06 5.60
N THR A 55 -16.78 -7.68 5.17
CA THR A 55 -15.63 -7.61 6.05
C THR A 55 -15.94 -6.44 6.95
N GLU A 56 -16.26 -6.71 8.21
CA GLU A 56 -16.53 -5.68 9.20
C GLU A 56 -15.32 -4.75 9.24
N ILE A 57 -15.48 -3.55 8.70
CA ILE A 57 -14.44 -2.53 8.72
C ILE A 57 -14.54 -1.88 10.10
N ASP A 58 -13.48 -2.03 10.89
CA ASP A 58 -13.31 -1.30 12.15
C ASP A 58 -13.63 0.19 11.92
N GLY A 59 -14.60 0.74 12.67
CA GLY A 59 -15.04 2.12 12.53
C GLY A 59 -13.90 3.13 12.69
N ASN A 60 -12.87 2.80 13.46
CA ASN A 60 -11.69 3.65 13.58
C ASN A 60 -10.84 3.64 12.30
N LEU A 61 -10.74 2.48 11.62
CA LEU A 61 -10.06 2.38 10.33
C LEU A 61 -10.81 3.18 9.26
N ALA A 62 -12.13 3.10 9.24
CA ALA A 62 -12.98 3.92 8.36
C ALA A 62 -12.79 5.42 8.63
N LYS A 63 -12.74 5.83 9.91
CA LYS A 63 -12.44 7.21 10.28
C LYS A 63 -11.06 7.66 9.83
N ALA A 64 -10.03 6.83 10.02
CA ALA A 64 -8.68 7.13 9.55
C ALA A 64 -8.61 7.25 8.02
N PHE A 65 -9.35 6.41 7.30
CA PHE A 65 -9.49 6.51 5.84
C PHE A 65 -10.09 7.86 5.42
N LEU A 66 -11.18 8.31 6.04
CA LEU A 66 -11.82 9.58 5.70
C LEU A 66 -10.88 10.77 5.90
N ILE A 67 -10.13 10.78 7.01
CA ILE A 67 -9.12 11.80 7.28
C ILE A 67 -8.00 11.78 6.23
N ALA A 68 -7.49 10.59 5.90
CA ALA A 68 -6.44 10.45 4.90
C ALA A 68 -6.94 10.82 3.49
N TYR A 69 -8.20 10.53 3.18
CA TYR A 69 -8.82 10.86 1.90
C TYR A 69 -9.01 12.37 1.74
N ASP A 70 -9.45 13.07 2.78
CA ASP A 70 -9.54 14.54 2.76
C ASP A 70 -8.14 15.17 2.52
N ALA A 71 -7.12 14.72 3.26
CA ALA A 71 -5.74 15.15 3.04
C ALA A 71 -5.26 14.87 1.59
N PHE A 72 -5.59 13.69 1.06
CA PHE A 72 -5.29 13.32 -0.33
C PHE A 72 -5.96 14.23 -1.36
N LYS A 73 -7.23 14.59 -1.17
CA LYS A 73 -7.95 15.49 -2.07
C LYS A 73 -7.33 16.90 -2.08
N ASN A 74 -6.78 17.33 -0.94
CA ASN A 74 -6.15 18.63 -0.77
C ASN A 74 -4.63 18.63 -1.06
N GLU A 75 -4.04 17.54 -1.54
CA GLU A 75 -2.60 17.44 -1.76
C GLU A 75 -2.15 18.09 -3.08
N ASP A 76 -1.48 19.24 -3.03
CA ASP A 76 -1.09 20.00 -4.22
C ASP A 76 -0.08 19.28 -5.13
N ARG A 77 0.71 18.35 -4.57
CA ARG A 77 1.70 17.58 -5.35
C ARG A 77 1.08 16.56 -6.30
N ILE A 78 -0.20 16.24 -6.13
CA ILE A 78 -0.92 15.29 -6.98
C ILE A 78 -1.85 16.07 -7.92
N PRO A 79 -1.65 16.01 -9.24
CA PRO A 79 -2.55 16.67 -10.19
C PRO A 79 -4.00 16.22 -10.01
N LEU A 80 -4.97 17.14 -10.17
CA LEU A 80 -6.40 16.85 -9.99
C LEU A 80 -6.90 15.62 -10.77
N PRO A 81 -6.51 15.39 -12.04
CA PRO A 81 -6.93 14.20 -12.79
C PRO A 81 -6.43 12.88 -12.17
N LYS A 82 -5.32 12.93 -11.44
CA LYS A 82 -4.74 11.78 -10.75
C LYS A 82 -5.39 11.53 -9.39
N LYS A 83 -6.22 12.44 -8.85
CA LYS A 83 -6.89 12.31 -7.54
C LYS A 83 -8.19 11.48 -7.54
N GLN A 84 -8.40 10.63 -8.55
CA GLN A 84 -9.60 9.79 -8.63
C GLN A 84 -9.39 8.51 -7.84
N LEU A 85 -10.29 8.18 -6.92
CA LEU A 85 -10.11 7.03 -6.02
C LEU A 85 -10.06 5.70 -6.80
N GLU A 86 -10.74 5.62 -7.94
CA GLU A 86 -10.69 4.47 -8.85
C GLU A 86 -9.29 4.19 -9.42
N ASN A 87 -8.39 5.17 -9.41
CA ASN A 87 -6.99 5.01 -9.82
C ASN A 87 -6.14 4.33 -8.75
N TYR A 88 -6.70 4.02 -7.57
CA TYR A 88 -5.93 3.53 -6.43
C TYR A 88 -6.44 2.20 -5.89
N VAL A 89 -5.52 1.45 -5.31
CA VAL A 89 -5.80 0.38 -4.35
C VAL A 89 -5.47 0.93 -2.97
N ILE A 90 -6.43 0.85 -2.05
CA ILE A 90 -6.24 1.34 -0.68
C ILE A 90 -5.78 0.19 0.20
N GLU A 91 -4.60 0.33 0.80
CA GLU A 91 -4.05 -0.63 1.75
C GLU A 91 -3.97 0.00 3.14
N TYR A 92 -4.19 -0.81 4.16
CA TYR A 92 -4.17 -0.37 5.55
C TYR A 92 -3.08 -1.09 6.33
N ARG A 93 -2.33 -0.33 7.12
CA ARG A 93 -1.47 -0.87 8.18
C ARG A 93 -1.71 -0.08 9.46
N GLN A 94 -1.34 -0.65 10.59
CA GLN A 94 -1.42 0.07 11.86
C GLN A 94 -0.36 -0.43 12.83
N ASP A 95 0.03 0.47 13.73
CA ASP A 95 0.81 0.13 14.91
C ASP A 95 0.04 0.53 16.18
N LYS A 96 0.74 0.65 17.32
CA LYS A 96 0.13 1.01 18.61
C LYS A 96 -0.51 2.40 18.61
N SER A 97 0.04 3.37 17.88
CA SER A 97 -0.34 4.79 17.98
C SER A 97 -0.83 5.39 16.67
N THR A 98 -0.69 4.67 15.55
CA THR A 98 -0.86 5.24 14.20
C THR A 98 -1.60 4.26 13.29
N TYR A 99 -2.52 4.81 12.48
CA TYR A 99 -3.04 4.18 11.28
C TYR A 99 -2.25 4.67 10.06
N PHE A 100 -1.85 3.76 9.19
CA PHE A 100 -1.23 4.06 7.91
C PHE A 100 -2.20 3.71 6.79
N VAL A 101 -2.62 4.73 6.05
CA VAL A 101 -3.51 4.58 4.90
C VAL A 101 -2.68 4.81 3.64
N TYR A 102 -2.49 3.75 2.87
CA TYR A 102 -1.68 3.77 1.66
C TYR A 102 -2.57 3.84 0.43
N PHE A 103 -2.39 4.91 -0.35
CA PHE A 103 -2.98 5.09 -1.66
C PHE A 103 -1.98 4.60 -2.70
N LYS A 104 -2.11 3.33 -3.08
CA LYS A 104 -1.27 2.70 -4.10
C LYS A 104 -1.85 2.97 -5.49
N ALA A 105 -1.18 3.78 -6.29
CA ALA A 105 -1.57 4.06 -7.65
C ALA A 105 -1.58 2.76 -8.47
N LYS A 106 -2.67 2.53 -9.20
CA LYS A 106 -2.75 1.46 -10.18
C LYS A 106 -1.79 1.77 -11.32
N THR A 107 -1.17 0.72 -11.85
CA THR A 107 -0.36 0.78 -13.05
C THR A 107 -1.15 0.25 -14.24
N THR A 108 -0.86 0.80 -15.42
CA THR A 108 -1.39 0.25 -16.66
C THR A 108 -0.50 -0.87 -17.18
N PRO A 109 -1.03 -1.87 -17.93
CA PRO A 109 -0.21 -2.96 -18.43
C PRO A 109 0.96 -2.45 -19.27
N GLY A 110 2.18 -2.90 -18.95
CA GLY A 110 3.41 -2.46 -19.63
C GLY A 110 3.98 -1.13 -19.12
N GLU A 111 3.38 -0.52 -18.10
CA GLU A 111 3.89 0.69 -17.48
C GLU A 111 4.97 0.38 -16.44
N ASN A 112 6.11 1.04 -16.57
CA ASN A 112 7.14 1.03 -15.55
C ASN A 112 6.89 2.17 -14.55
N PRO A 113 6.91 1.90 -13.23
CA PRO A 113 6.80 2.95 -12.22
C PRO A 113 7.89 4.01 -12.41
N GLN A 114 7.52 5.28 -12.32
CA GLN A 114 8.47 6.39 -12.33
C GLN A 114 9.00 6.64 -10.91
N ALA A 115 10.16 7.30 -10.82
CA ALA A 115 10.68 7.78 -9.54
C ALA A 115 9.62 8.62 -8.83
N GLY A 116 9.50 8.47 -7.51
CA GLY A 116 8.41 9.10 -6.77
C GLY A 116 7.18 8.21 -6.56
N GLY A 117 7.18 6.98 -7.09
CA GLY A 117 5.98 6.13 -7.14
C GLY A 117 4.89 6.70 -8.05
N GLU A 118 5.29 7.49 -9.04
CA GLU A 118 4.38 8.10 -10.00
C GLU A 118 4.02 7.10 -11.12
N THR A 119 2.74 7.04 -11.43
CA THR A 119 2.19 6.35 -12.60
C THR A 119 1.40 7.35 -13.44
N ARG A 120 0.95 6.92 -14.61
CA ARG A 120 0.06 7.67 -15.50
C ARG A 120 -1.26 7.99 -14.80
N LEU A 121 -1.71 7.12 -13.89
CA LEU A 121 -3.00 7.24 -13.21
C LEU A 121 -2.90 7.93 -11.85
N GLY A 122 -1.77 7.84 -11.17
CA GLY A 122 -1.66 8.27 -9.78
C GLY A 122 -0.24 8.53 -9.31
N VAL A 123 -0.11 8.79 -8.02
CA VAL A 123 1.16 8.87 -7.29
C VAL A 123 0.97 8.13 -5.98
N ASP A 124 1.86 7.18 -5.69
CA ASP A 124 1.86 6.43 -4.44
C ASP A 124 2.07 7.37 -3.24
N VAL A 125 1.15 7.32 -2.28
CA VAL A 125 1.24 8.15 -1.06
C VAL A 125 0.69 7.42 0.16
N THR A 126 1.45 7.47 1.25
CA THR A 126 1.02 6.99 2.57
C THR A 126 0.72 8.16 3.48
N TYR A 127 -0.44 8.14 4.12
CA TYR A 127 -0.79 9.05 5.21
C TYR A 127 -0.72 8.31 6.55
N ALA A 128 -0.01 8.92 7.51
CA ALA A 128 0.03 8.47 8.89
C ALA A 128 -0.97 9.29 9.71
N VAL A 129 -1.99 8.63 10.25
CA VAL A 129 -3.06 9.21 11.05
C VAL A 129 -2.90 8.76 12.50
N ARG A 130 -2.71 9.70 13.43
CA ARG A 130 -2.53 9.40 14.84
C ARG A 130 -3.84 8.94 15.48
N LYS A 131 -3.81 7.85 16.24
CA LYS A 131 -5.00 7.23 16.87
C LYS A 131 -5.65 8.07 17.96
N ALA A 132 -4.85 8.88 18.67
CA ALA A 132 -5.34 9.66 19.81
C ALA A 132 -6.37 10.72 19.41
N ASP A 133 -6.19 11.34 18.24
CA ASP A 133 -6.95 12.52 17.83
C ASP A 133 -7.32 12.52 16.33
N PHE A 134 -6.95 11.47 15.58
CA PHE A 134 -7.23 11.33 14.15
C PHE A 134 -6.69 12.47 13.29
N HIS A 135 -5.52 13.02 13.63
CA HIS A 135 -4.82 13.97 12.77
C HIS A 135 -3.79 13.29 11.88
N VAL A 136 -3.64 13.79 10.66
CA VAL A 136 -2.51 13.43 9.79
C VAL A 136 -1.24 14.00 10.40
N VAL A 137 -0.31 13.13 10.80
CA VAL A 137 0.98 13.51 11.39
C VAL A 137 2.14 13.41 10.41
N ALA A 138 1.98 12.63 9.35
CA ALA A 138 2.97 12.50 8.30
C ALA A 138 2.32 12.10 6.97
N ARG A 139 2.99 12.48 5.89
CA ARG A 139 2.72 12.00 4.54
C ARG A 139 4.03 11.60 3.89
N GLN A 140 4.01 10.50 3.14
CA GLN A 140 5.19 10.00 2.45
C GLN A 140 4.81 9.60 1.02
N PHE A 141 5.46 10.24 0.06
CA PHE A 141 5.50 9.80 -1.33
C PHE A 141 6.63 8.79 -1.46
N TYR A 142 6.41 7.73 -2.22
CA TYR A 142 7.51 6.81 -2.54
C TYR A 142 8.62 7.57 -3.30
N LYS A 143 9.86 7.10 -3.26
CA LYS A 143 10.98 7.69 -4.01
C LYS A 143 11.43 6.72 -5.07
#